data_AF-A0A2V8P4H9-F1
#
_entry.id   AF-A0A2V8P4H9-F1
#
_cell.length_a   1.000
_cell.length_b   1.000
_cell.length_c   1.000
_cell.angle_alpha   90.00
_cell.angle_beta   90.00
_cell.angle_gamma   90.00
#
_symmetry.space_group_name_H-M   'P 1'
#
loop_
_entity.id
_entity.type
_entity.pdbx_description
1 polymer ?
#
loop_
_entity_poly.entity_id
_entity_poly.type
_entity_poly.pdbx_seq_one_letter_code
_entity_poly.pdbx_strand_id
1 'polypeptide(L)'
;KTREVDGLKTMMILLNNWDDLKRNNKVLYTTDPTTNRSEARYVVTDLGGTLGRAAGLGGGRSKNDLKGFQSERFVRGIDKKGVVKFNYPVRPTKLGLFSIFYPPLFFREQRRAKSMRGIRVENAAWIGSQLSKLSDDQLRDSLRAAGYDRAATEAYVRTLSSRINQLNQLSQSQIAVRQRRLK
;
A
#
# COMPACT_ATOMS: atom_id res chain seq x y z
N LYS A 1 -4.83 8.03 14.89
CA LYS A 1 -4.11 7.90 13.60
C LYS A 1 -4.66 8.98 12.68
N THR A 2 -3.78 9.72 12.00
CA THR A 2 -4.20 10.75 11.04
C THR A 2 -4.59 10.09 9.72
N ARG A 3 -5.35 10.83 8.90
CA ARG A 3 -5.75 10.40 7.55
C ARG A 3 -4.52 10.22 6.66
N GLU A 4 -3.51 11.06 6.83
CA GLU A 4 -2.27 11.10 6.05
C GLU A 4 -1.44 9.83 6.29
N VAL A 5 -1.34 9.36 7.54
CA VAL A 5 -0.66 8.09 7.86
C VAL A 5 -1.39 6.88 7.25
N ASP A 6 -2.72 6.90 7.23
CA ASP A 6 -3.50 5.86 6.57
C ASP A 6 -3.37 5.92 5.04
N GLY A 7 -3.30 7.12 4.47
CA GLY A 7 -3.04 7.35 3.05
C GLY A 7 -1.68 6.81 2.62
N LEU A 8 -0.64 7.10 3.40
CA LEU A 8 0.70 6.57 3.20
C LEU A 8 0.73 5.04 3.21
N LYS A 9 0.10 4.39 4.20
CA LYS A 9 0.03 2.92 4.24
C LYS A 9 -0.70 2.37 3.02
N THR A 10 -1.76 3.04 2.60
CA THR A 10 -2.49 2.67 1.39
C THR A 10 -1.59 2.76 0.16
N MET A 11 -0.75 3.80 0.03
CA MET A 11 0.25 3.91 -1.04
C MET A 11 1.29 2.78 -1.00
N MET A 12 1.82 2.45 0.18
CA MET A 12 2.76 1.34 0.34
C MET A 12 2.12 0.01 -0.12
N ILE A 13 0.88 -0.25 0.28
CA ILE A 13 0.13 -1.43 -0.15
C ILE A 13 -0.15 -1.37 -1.66
N LEU A 14 -0.51 -0.21 -2.22
CA LEU A 14 -0.78 -0.02 -3.65
C LEU A 14 0.42 -0.35 -4.52
N LEU A 15 1.64 -0.05 -4.05
CA LEU A 15 2.90 -0.41 -4.71
C LEU A 15 3.38 -1.83 -4.41
N ASN A 16 2.64 -2.60 -3.60
CA ASN A 16 3.09 -3.85 -2.99
C ASN A 16 4.43 -3.69 -2.24
N ASN A 17 4.72 -2.47 -1.74
CA ASN A 17 5.93 -2.20 -0.99
C ASN A 17 5.90 -3.00 0.30
N TRP A 18 6.81 -3.94 0.47
CA TRP A 18 6.96 -4.65 1.73
C TRP A 18 8.10 -4.10 2.59
N ASP A 19 8.99 -3.26 2.08
CA ASP A 19 10.10 -2.73 2.88
C ASP A 19 9.65 -1.61 3.85
N ASP A 20 9.24 -2.01 5.04
CA ASP A 20 8.85 -1.11 6.14
C ASP A 20 9.90 -1.04 7.25
N LEU A 21 11.15 -1.39 6.93
CA LEU A 21 12.24 -1.35 7.89
C LEU A 21 12.49 0.09 8.35
N LYS A 22 12.67 0.28 9.66
CA LYS A 22 12.88 1.62 10.27
C LYS A 22 14.06 2.39 9.67
N ARG A 23 15.09 1.69 9.18
CA ARG A 23 16.23 2.33 8.52
C ARG A 23 15.86 2.98 7.19
N ASN A 24 14.84 2.46 6.51
CA ASN A 24 14.40 2.88 5.19
C ASN A 24 13.20 3.85 5.26
N ASN A 25 12.63 4.01 6.46
CA ASN A 25 11.39 4.73 6.70
C ASN A 25 11.47 5.51 8.02
N LYS A 26 11.50 6.85 7.97
CA LYS A 26 11.66 7.71 9.15
C LYS A 26 10.64 8.85 9.17
N VAL A 27 10.16 9.20 10.36
CA VAL A 27 9.42 10.46 10.58
C VAL A 27 10.43 11.50 11.04
N LEU A 28 10.54 12.59 10.28
CA LEU A 28 11.30 13.78 10.63
C LEU A 28 10.32 14.83 11.16
N TYR A 29 10.63 15.45 12.28
CA TYR A 29 9.92 16.63 12.74
C TYR A 29 10.71 17.85 12.26
N THR A 30 10.06 18.71 11.51
CA THR A 30 10.68 19.92 10.95
C THR A 30 9.75 21.09 11.15
N THR A 31 10.31 22.30 11.17
CA THR A 31 9.53 23.52 11.26
C THR A 31 9.48 24.12 9.88
N ASP A 32 8.27 24.33 9.37
CA ASP A 32 8.06 25.03 8.12
C ASP A 32 8.59 26.46 8.27
N PRO A 33 9.62 26.87 7.49
CA PRO A 33 10.25 28.17 7.63
C PRO A 33 9.33 29.34 7.23
N THR A 34 8.26 29.06 6.47
CA THR A 34 7.29 30.06 6.02
C THR A 34 6.14 30.23 7.00
N THR A 35 5.66 29.13 7.60
CA THR A 35 4.50 29.18 8.51
C THR A 35 4.86 29.09 9.99
N ASN A 36 6.13 28.83 10.31
CA ASN A 36 6.66 28.57 11.65
C ASN A 36 5.93 27.45 12.42
N ARG A 37 5.27 26.53 11.69
CA ARG A 37 4.57 25.39 12.26
C ARG A 37 5.46 24.17 12.26
N SER A 38 5.40 23.39 13.35
CA SER A 38 6.04 22.08 13.39
C SER A 38 5.21 21.08 12.60
N GLU A 39 5.85 20.37 11.67
CA GLU A 39 5.26 19.32 10.85
C GLU A 39 6.06 18.02 10.93
N ALA A 40 5.35 16.91 10.82
CA ALA A 40 5.93 15.58 10.73
C ALA A 40 6.01 15.17 9.25
N ARG A 41 7.23 15.09 8.70
CA ARG A 41 7.50 14.59 7.35
C ARG A 41 7.89 13.13 7.41
N TYR A 42 7.14 12.28 6.72
CA TYR A 42 7.54 10.89 6.53
C TYR A 42 8.45 10.78 5.30
N VAL A 43 9.62 10.19 5.49
CA VAL A 43 10.63 10.02 4.45
C VAL A 43 10.86 8.53 4.23
N VAL A 44 10.82 8.14 2.96
CA VAL A 44 11.20 6.80 2.49
C VAL A 44 12.47 6.94 1.67
N THR A 45 13.54 6.26 2.08
CA THR A 45 14.84 6.30 1.40
C THR A 45 15.03 5.15 0.41
N ASP A 46 14.18 4.11 0.51
CA ASP A 46 14.29 2.92 -0.33
C ASP A 46 12.89 2.38 -0.70
N LEU A 47 12.56 2.43 -1.99
CA LEU A 47 11.38 1.78 -2.57
C LEU A 47 11.72 0.39 -3.13
N GLY A 48 12.89 -0.14 -2.83
CA GLY A 48 13.45 -1.36 -3.37
C GLY A 48 12.68 -2.63 -3.04
N GLY A 49 11.64 -2.60 -2.22
CA GLY A 49 10.73 -3.73 -1.97
C GLY A 49 9.39 -3.64 -2.70
N THR A 50 9.31 -3.00 -3.88
CA THR A 50 8.05 -2.68 -4.59
C THR A 50 7.88 -3.39 -5.94
N LEU A 51 6.70 -3.20 -6.55
CA LEU A 51 6.38 -3.58 -7.93
C LEU A 51 6.56 -5.08 -8.20
N GLY A 52 6.35 -5.90 -7.16
CA GLY A 52 6.37 -7.35 -7.24
C GLY A 52 5.27 -7.97 -6.39
N ARG A 53 5.42 -9.25 -6.03
CA ARG A 53 4.50 -9.94 -5.12
C ARG A 53 4.78 -9.52 -3.67
N ALA A 54 3.79 -8.91 -3.03
CA ALA A 54 3.80 -8.74 -1.58
C ALA A 54 3.54 -10.10 -0.91
N ALA A 55 4.48 -10.58 -0.10
CA ALA A 55 4.31 -11.79 0.70
C ALA A 55 5.19 -11.76 1.96
N GLY A 56 4.80 -12.50 2.99
CA GLY A 56 5.62 -12.70 4.18
C GLY A 56 6.65 -13.80 4.00
N LEU A 57 7.35 -14.13 5.09
CA LEU A 57 8.32 -15.24 5.11
C LEU A 57 7.69 -16.53 4.58
N GLY A 58 8.39 -17.25 3.71
CA GLY A 58 7.93 -18.49 3.07
C GLY A 58 6.87 -18.31 1.97
N GLY A 59 6.42 -17.08 1.70
CA GLY A 59 5.35 -16.79 0.73
C GLY A 59 5.81 -16.40 -0.68
N GLY A 60 7.13 -16.37 -0.94
CA GLY A 60 7.67 -16.06 -2.26
C GLY A 60 7.49 -14.61 -2.70
N ARG A 61 7.85 -13.66 -1.82
CA ARG A 61 7.89 -12.22 -2.17
C ARG A 61 8.85 -11.97 -3.33
N SER A 62 8.51 -11.03 -4.20
CA SER A 62 9.35 -10.60 -5.31
C SER A 62 9.43 -9.07 -5.37
N LYS A 63 10.47 -8.56 -6.04
CA LYS A 63 10.70 -7.15 -6.38
C LYS A 63 10.75 -7.05 -7.89
N ASN A 64 10.17 -5.99 -8.45
CA ASN A 64 10.24 -5.72 -9.90
C ASN A 64 9.84 -6.95 -10.73
N ASP A 65 8.69 -7.51 -10.38
CA ASP A 65 8.13 -8.72 -10.98
C ASP A 65 6.70 -8.43 -11.34
N LEU A 66 6.47 -8.04 -12.60
CA LEU A 66 5.18 -7.63 -13.11
C LEU A 66 4.12 -8.72 -12.90
N LYS A 67 4.47 -9.99 -13.15
CA LYS A 67 3.57 -11.12 -12.95
C LYS A 67 3.18 -11.25 -11.48
N GLY A 68 4.15 -11.09 -10.57
CA GLY A 68 3.91 -11.02 -9.13
C GLY A 68 3.01 -9.85 -8.74
N PHE A 69 3.25 -8.68 -9.30
CA PHE A 69 2.48 -7.46 -9.01
C PHE A 69 1.02 -7.56 -9.49
N GLN A 70 0.79 -8.22 -10.62
CA GLN A 70 -0.55 -8.42 -11.21
C GLN A 70 -1.31 -9.61 -10.61
N SER A 71 -0.62 -10.57 -9.99
CA SER A 71 -1.22 -11.85 -9.59
C SER A 71 -2.32 -11.77 -8.53
N GLU A 72 -2.47 -10.64 -7.85
CA GLU A 72 -3.32 -10.51 -6.68
C GLU A 72 -4.29 -9.34 -6.82
N ARG A 73 -5.58 -9.58 -6.51
CA ARG A 73 -6.59 -8.50 -6.40
C ARG A 73 -6.13 -7.49 -5.35
N PHE A 74 -6.26 -6.19 -5.56
CA PHE A 74 -5.77 -5.19 -4.59
C PHE A 74 -6.71 -4.99 -3.39
N VAL A 75 -7.99 -4.74 -3.62
CA VAL A 75 -9.01 -4.66 -2.56
C VAL A 75 -9.78 -5.99 -2.48
N ARG A 76 -9.84 -6.60 -1.29
CA ARG A 76 -10.66 -7.80 -1.03
C ARG A 76 -12.08 -7.49 -0.55
N GLY A 77 -12.30 -6.30 0.00
CA GLY A 77 -13.61 -5.83 0.45
C GLY A 77 -13.51 -4.84 1.60
N ILE A 78 -14.65 -4.54 2.22
CA ILE A 78 -14.79 -3.64 3.37
C ILE A 78 -15.38 -4.44 4.52
N ASP A 79 -14.85 -4.26 5.74
CA ASP A 79 -15.40 -4.91 6.93
C ASP A 79 -16.63 -4.18 7.49
N LYS A 80 -17.28 -4.79 8.49
CA LYS A 80 -18.51 -4.22 9.07
C LYS A 80 -18.31 -2.86 9.75
N LYS A 81 -17.07 -2.51 10.10
CA LYS A 81 -16.65 -1.29 10.79
C LYS A 81 -16.15 -0.21 9.82
N GLY A 82 -16.24 -0.42 8.50
CA GLY A 82 -15.76 0.54 7.51
C GLY A 82 -14.24 0.53 7.32
N VAL A 83 -13.57 -0.58 7.61
CA VAL A 83 -12.13 -0.75 7.36
C VAL A 83 -11.92 -1.51 6.05
N VAL A 84 -10.99 -1.03 5.22
CA VAL A 84 -10.63 -1.68 3.96
C VAL A 84 -9.80 -2.94 4.22
N LYS A 85 -10.18 -4.05 3.59
CA LYS A 85 -9.41 -5.29 3.56
C LYS A 85 -8.58 -5.33 2.28
N PHE A 86 -7.33 -4.87 2.35
CA PHE A 86 -6.38 -5.02 1.25
C PHE A 86 -5.84 -6.45 1.14
N ASN A 87 -5.47 -6.84 -0.08
CA ASN A 87 -4.71 -8.05 -0.30
C ASN A 87 -3.22 -7.78 -0.13
N TYR A 88 -2.76 -7.96 1.10
CA TYR A 88 -1.38 -7.67 1.45
C TYR A 88 -0.86 -8.75 2.41
N PRO A 89 -0.56 -9.94 1.90
CA PRO A 89 -0.30 -11.13 2.70
C PRO A 89 1.15 -11.17 3.21
N VAL A 90 1.57 -10.14 3.95
CA VAL A 90 2.93 -10.04 4.52
C VAL A 90 3.16 -10.84 5.81
N ARG A 91 2.22 -11.73 6.16
CA ARG A 91 2.39 -12.65 7.31
C ARG A 91 3.19 -13.88 6.89
N PRO A 92 3.91 -14.55 7.81
CA PRO A 92 4.56 -15.81 7.51
C PRO A 92 3.57 -16.86 6.99
N THR A 93 3.97 -17.62 5.98
CA THR A 93 3.19 -18.69 5.35
C THR A 93 4.09 -19.86 4.98
N LYS A 94 3.52 -21.06 4.74
CA LYS A 94 4.28 -22.28 4.39
C LYS A 94 5.42 -22.52 5.39
N LEU A 95 6.65 -22.76 4.90
CA LEU A 95 7.85 -22.91 5.72
C LEU A 95 8.15 -21.69 6.61
N GLY A 96 7.61 -20.51 6.30
CA GLY A 96 7.71 -19.34 7.17
C GLY A 96 7.02 -19.50 8.52
N LEU A 97 6.08 -20.45 8.67
CA LEU A 97 5.43 -20.75 9.95
C LEU A 97 6.41 -21.33 10.98
N PHE A 98 7.51 -21.96 10.56
CA PHE A 98 8.58 -22.41 11.46
C PHE A 98 9.26 -21.26 12.22
N SER A 99 9.07 -20.00 11.80
CA SER A 99 9.52 -18.84 12.58
C SER A 99 8.93 -18.79 14.00
N ILE A 100 7.85 -19.51 14.30
CA ILE A 100 7.29 -19.63 15.65
C ILE A 100 8.32 -20.18 16.66
N PHE A 101 9.24 -21.03 16.21
CA PHE A 101 10.35 -21.58 17.01
C PHE A 101 11.48 -20.57 17.22
N TYR A 102 11.42 -19.41 16.57
CA TYR A 102 12.31 -18.26 16.77
C TYR A 102 11.48 -17.01 17.10
N PRO A 103 10.99 -16.89 18.35
CA PRO A 103 9.97 -15.90 18.71
C PRO A 103 10.27 -14.44 18.31
N PRO A 104 11.52 -13.92 18.43
CA PRO A 104 11.83 -12.56 17.99
C PRO A 104 11.49 -12.29 16.52
N LEU A 105 11.74 -13.26 15.63
CA LEU A 105 11.45 -13.15 14.21
C LEU A 105 9.94 -13.17 13.95
N PHE A 106 9.22 -14.10 14.58
CA PHE A 106 7.77 -14.24 14.45
C PHE A 106 7.02 -12.97 14.88
N PHE A 107 7.35 -12.43 16.05
CA PHE A 107 6.71 -11.21 16.55
C PHE A 107 7.04 -9.98 15.70
N ARG A 108 8.23 -9.93 15.08
CA ARG A 108 8.59 -8.88 14.13
C ARG A 108 7.66 -8.90 12.91
N GLU A 109 7.53 -10.04 12.24
CA GLU A 109 6.66 -10.18 11.06
C GLU A 109 5.17 -9.93 11.39
N GLN A 110 4.73 -10.35 12.57
CA GLN A 110 3.34 -10.11 13.00
C GLN A 110 3.07 -8.63 13.27
N ARG A 111 4.01 -7.89 13.89
CA ARG A 111 3.90 -6.43 14.11
C ARG A 111 3.86 -5.68 12.78
N ARG A 112 4.72 -6.08 11.85
CA ARG A 112 4.79 -5.61 10.46
C ARG A 112 3.43 -5.73 9.75
N ALA A 113 2.87 -6.94 9.73
CA ALA A 113 1.58 -7.20 9.12
C ALA A 113 0.41 -6.48 9.81
N LYS A 114 0.52 -6.21 11.12
CA LYS A 114 -0.48 -5.45 11.88
C LYS A 114 -0.39 -3.94 11.63
N SER A 115 0.80 -3.38 11.37
CA SER A 115 0.99 -1.94 11.17
C SER A 115 0.24 -1.42 9.94
N MET A 116 0.14 -2.24 8.90
CA MET A 116 -0.53 -1.97 7.61
C MET A 116 -2.06 -2.19 7.62
N ARG A 117 -2.67 -2.41 8.79
CA ARG A 117 -4.12 -2.66 8.93
C ARG A 117 -4.85 -1.50 9.60
N GLY A 118 -6.17 -1.57 9.54
CA GLY A 118 -7.07 -0.63 10.21
C GLY A 118 -7.23 0.69 9.45
N ILE A 119 -7.04 0.66 8.13
CA ILE A 119 -7.22 1.81 7.25
C ILE A 119 -8.72 1.99 6.99
N ARG A 120 -9.26 3.13 7.40
CA ARG A 120 -10.69 3.44 7.18
C ARG A 120 -10.96 3.76 5.71
N VAL A 121 -12.15 3.41 5.23
CA VAL A 121 -12.55 3.60 3.83
C VAL A 121 -12.37 5.05 3.38
N GLU A 122 -12.80 6.01 4.19
CA GLU A 122 -12.70 7.42 3.85
C GLU A 122 -11.24 7.90 3.67
N ASN A 123 -10.30 7.33 4.44
CA ASN A 123 -8.88 7.67 4.33
C ASN A 123 -8.26 7.04 3.08
N ALA A 124 -8.64 5.80 2.75
CA ALA A 124 -8.21 5.11 1.54
C ALA A 124 -8.77 5.76 0.27
N ALA A 125 -10.04 6.17 0.29
CA ALA A 125 -10.68 6.88 -0.81
C ALA A 125 -10.08 8.29 -0.98
N TRP A 126 -9.78 8.99 0.11
CA TRP A 126 -9.11 10.30 0.06
C TRP A 126 -7.74 10.23 -0.64
N ILE A 127 -6.90 9.26 -0.29
CA ILE A 127 -5.61 9.15 -0.98
C ILE A 127 -5.78 8.69 -2.43
N GLY A 128 -6.79 7.84 -2.71
CA GLY A 128 -7.17 7.50 -4.08
C GLY A 128 -7.48 8.74 -4.92
N SER A 129 -8.21 9.71 -4.36
CA SER A 129 -8.56 10.94 -5.07
C SER A 129 -7.39 11.90 -5.26
N GLN A 130 -6.37 11.82 -4.40
CA GLN A 130 -5.11 12.53 -4.64
C GLN A 130 -4.30 11.86 -5.74
N LEU A 131 -4.19 10.52 -5.71
CA LEU A 131 -3.43 9.75 -6.71
C LEU A 131 -4.06 9.81 -8.10
N SER A 132 -5.39 9.93 -8.21
CA SER A 132 -6.06 10.07 -9.50
C SER A 132 -5.84 11.41 -10.19
N LYS A 133 -5.13 12.36 -9.56
CA LYS A 133 -4.67 13.58 -10.21
C LYS A 133 -3.43 13.32 -11.10
N LEU A 134 -2.74 12.20 -10.88
CA LEU A 134 -1.64 11.78 -11.75
C LEU A 134 -2.21 11.26 -13.06
N SER A 135 -1.77 11.81 -14.19
CA SER A 135 -2.14 11.28 -15.50
C SER A 135 -1.43 9.96 -15.78
N ASP A 136 -2.01 9.14 -16.67
CA ASP A 136 -1.33 7.92 -17.13
C ASP A 136 0.05 8.26 -17.74
N ASP A 137 0.21 9.42 -18.40
CA ASP A 137 1.49 9.86 -18.94
C ASP A 137 2.52 10.18 -17.86
N GLN A 138 2.12 10.81 -16.75
CA GLN A 138 3.03 11.02 -15.61
C GLN A 138 3.47 9.70 -14.98
N LEU A 139 2.56 8.71 -14.92
CA LEU A 139 2.91 7.36 -14.46
C LEU A 139 3.84 6.65 -15.45
N ARG A 140 3.60 6.77 -16.75
CA ARG A 140 4.48 6.25 -17.81
C ARG A 140 5.86 6.87 -17.72
N ASP A 141 5.95 8.19 -17.61
CA ASP A 141 7.22 8.90 -17.53
C ASP A 141 8.02 8.50 -16.30
N SER A 142 7.35 8.28 -15.16
CA SER A 142 8.01 7.80 -13.94
C SER A 142 8.65 6.42 -14.14
N LEU A 143 7.95 5.49 -14.80
CA LEU A 143 8.46 4.14 -15.08
C LEU A 143 9.52 4.13 -16.20
N ARG A 144 9.33 4.94 -17.24
CA ARG A 144 10.32 5.15 -18.30
C ARG A 144 11.63 5.71 -17.74
N ALA A 145 11.54 6.74 -16.88
CA ALA A 145 12.70 7.31 -16.20
C ALA A 145 13.41 6.30 -15.29
N ALA A 146 12.68 5.32 -14.76
CA ALA A 146 13.24 4.21 -13.98
C ALA A 146 13.82 3.07 -14.84
N GLY A 147 13.83 3.20 -16.18
CA GLY A 147 14.48 2.25 -17.10
C GLY A 147 13.63 1.05 -17.51
N TYR A 148 12.31 1.09 -17.29
CA TYR A 148 11.41 0.03 -17.74
C TYR A 148 11.20 0.09 -19.26
N ASP A 149 11.10 -1.07 -19.92
CA ASP A 149 10.70 -1.12 -21.31
C ASP A 149 9.22 -0.69 -21.51
N ARG A 150 8.84 -0.46 -22.76
CA ARG A 150 7.49 0.02 -23.11
C ARG A 150 6.38 -0.95 -22.68
N ALA A 151 6.56 -2.25 -22.88
CA ALA A 151 5.54 -3.24 -22.57
C ALA A 151 5.32 -3.37 -21.06
N ALA A 152 6.41 -3.41 -20.30
CA ALA A 152 6.39 -3.41 -18.84
C ALA A 152 5.77 -2.12 -18.31
N THR A 153 6.18 -0.96 -18.84
CA THR A 153 5.63 0.36 -18.46
C THR A 153 4.11 0.37 -18.59
N GLU A 154 3.57 0.05 -19.76
CA GLU A 154 2.12 0.04 -19.98
C GLU A 154 1.39 -0.95 -19.05
N ALA A 155 1.98 -2.10 -18.79
CA ALA A 155 1.39 -3.09 -17.91
C ALA A 155 1.36 -2.65 -16.43
N TYR A 156 2.42 -1.99 -15.95
CA TYR A 156 2.43 -1.39 -14.61
C TYR A 156 1.47 -0.22 -14.50
N VAL A 157 1.44 0.70 -15.47
CA VAL A 157 0.49 1.84 -15.49
C VAL A 157 -0.94 1.33 -15.43
N ARG A 158 -1.34 0.40 -16.31
CA ARG A 158 -2.69 -0.19 -16.26
C ARG A 158 -3.03 -0.77 -14.89
N THR A 159 -2.08 -1.46 -14.25
CA THR A 159 -2.28 -2.06 -12.93
C THR A 159 -2.41 -0.98 -11.85
N LEU A 160 -1.57 0.05 -11.87
CA LEU A 160 -1.59 1.16 -10.93
C LEU A 160 -2.89 1.96 -11.06
N SER A 161 -3.26 2.38 -12.28
CA SER A 161 -4.50 3.11 -12.55
C SER A 161 -5.73 2.29 -12.14
N SER A 162 -5.74 0.97 -12.38
CA SER A 162 -6.80 0.07 -11.87
C SER A 162 -6.88 0.06 -10.34
N ARG A 163 -5.74 0.03 -9.63
CA ARG A 163 -5.72 0.07 -8.15
C ARG A 163 -6.18 1.43 -7.61
N ILE A 164 -5.79 2.54 -8.24
CA ILE A 164 -6.25 3.89 -7.90
C ILE A 164 -7.77 4.00 -8.08
N ASN A 165 -8.30 3.49 -9.20
CA ASN A 165 -9.74 3.47 -9.46
C ASN A 165 -10.51 2.64 -8.43
N GLN A 166 -9.97 1.50 -7.99
CA GLN A 166 -10.56 0.72 -6.88
C GLN A 166 -10.65 1.56 -5.59
N LEU A 167 -9.64 2.39 -5.27
CA LEU A 167 -9.70 3.27 -4.10
C LEU A 167 -10.80 4.32 -4.23
N ASN A 168 -10.91 4.96 -5.40
CA ASN A 168 -11.93 5.97 -5.67
C ASN A 168 -13.36 5.44 -5.55
N GLN A 169 -13.57 4.16 -5.89
CA GLN A 169 -14.87 3.50 -5.81
C GLN A 169 -15.24 3.00 -4.40
N LEU A 170 -14.33 3.08 -3.42
CA LEU A 170 -14.61 2.60 -2.06
C LEU A 170 -15.73 3.38 -1.37
N SER A 171 -15.80 4.70 -1.59
CA SER A 171 -16.83 5.57 -0.99
C SER A 171 -18.22 5.21 -1.50
N GLN A 172 -18.37 4.98 -2.80
CA GLN A 172 -19.61 4.53 -3.44
C GLN A 172 -20.05 3.16 -2.89
N SER A 173 -19.09 2.24 -2.73
CA SER A 173 -19.32 0.91 -2.17
C SER A 173 -19.79 0.98 -0.70
N GLN A 174 -19.22 1.88 0.09
CA GLN A 174 -19.63 2.09 1.48
C GLN A 174 -21.04 2.67 1.58
N ILE A 175 -21.40 3.62 0.70
CA ILE A 175 -22.76 4.18 0.61
C ILE A 175 -23.76 3.08 0.27
N ALA A 176 -23.48 2.24 -0.73
CA ALA A 176 -24.36 1.14 -1.14
C ALA A 176 -24.57 0.11 -0.02
N VAL A 177 -23.52 -0.26 0.72
CA VAL A 177 -23.64 -1.17 1.87
C VAL A 177 -24.47 -0.56 2.99
N ARG A 178 -24.31 0.74 3.28
CA ARG A 178 -25.08 1.43 4.30
C ARG A 178 -26.57 1.49 3.94
N GLN A 179 -26.91 1.80 2.70
CA GLN A 179 -28.30 1.84 2.21
C GLN A 179 -28.99 0.47 2.31
N ARG A 180 -28.28 -0.63 2.02
CA ARG A 180 -28.82 -1.99 2.18
C ARG A 180 -29.09 -2.40 3.63
N ARG A 181 -28.43 -1.79 4.61
CA ARG A 181 -28.66 -2.08 6.05
C ARG A 181 -29.84 -1.31 6.65
N LEU A 182 -30.33 -0.30 5.94
CA LEU A 182 -31.46 0.54 6.37
C LEU A 182 -32.79 0.10 5.74
N LYS A 183 -32.75 -0.91 4.86
CA LYS A 183 -33.91 -1.63 4.33
C LYS A 183 -34.05 -2.95 5.07
#